data_AF-A0A948FHN5-F1
#
_entry.id   AF-A0A948FHN5-F1
#
_cell.length_a   1.000
_cell.length_b   1.000
_cell.length_c   1.000
_cell.angle_alpha   90.00
_cell.angle_beta   90.00
_cell.angle_gamma   90.00
#
_symmetry.space_group_name_H-M   'P 1'
#
loop_
_entity.id
_entity.type
_entity.pdbx_description
1 polymer ?
#
loop_
_entity_poly.entity_id
_entity_poly.type
_entity_poly.pdbx_seq_one_letter_code
_entity_poly.pdbx_strand_id
1 'polypeptide(L)'
;MKEYDLQIFLKKYSNSTVDFFRFNGNYGDSLIWHGTMTLLNKLSIQVNYVDLDSSIDNGILFIDGGGNFIDYYPDVRDFLALKHKKYKEIVILPHTISGEKQKEFLKELCPNVTIFCREENSFNFIKDNSARVQCYLSQDCAFYNDISGYEKVGKGTLNAFRNDRESIFDEKPIDNFLTSASLF
;
A
#
# COMPACT_ATOMS: atom_id res chain seq x y z
N MET A 1 4.07 -16.07 -13.57
CA MET A 1 2.71 -15.49 -13.50
C MET A 1 2.72 -14.14 -14.21
N LYS A 2 1.63 -13.67 -14.81
CA LYS A 2 1.63 -12.36 -15.51
C LYS A 2 1.16 -11.28 -14.55
N GLU A 3 1.95 -10.22 -14.38
CA GLU A 3 1.55 -9.03 -13.63
C GLU A 3 0.35 -8.36 -14.29
N TYR A 4 -0.56 -7.86 -13.46
CA TYR A 4 -1.72 -7.08 -13.86
C TYR A 4 -1.34 -5.59 -13.84
N ASP A 5 -1.69 -4.88 -14.90
CA ASP A 5 -1.48 -3.44 -14.98
C ASP A 5 -2.53 -2.71 -14.12
N LEU A 6 -2.10 -2.19 -12.98
CA LEU A 6 -2.96 -1.44 -12.06
C LEU A 6 -3.57 -0.20 -12.73
N GLN A 7 -2.83 0.51 -13.58
CA GLN A 7 -3.36 1.67 -14.28
C GLN A 7 -4.55 1.26 -15.17
N ILE A 8 -4.47 0.11 -15.85
CA ILE A 8 -5.59 -0.40 -16.65
C ILE A 8 -6.80 -0.72 -15.76
N PHE A 9 -6.59 -1.36 -14.60
CA PHE A 9 -7.69 -1.66 -13.67
C PHE A 9 -8.38 -0.38 -13.20
N LEU A 10 -7.60 0.62 -12.78
CA LEU A 10 -8.12 1.85 -12.19
C LEU A 10 -8.85 2.76 -13.19
N LYS A 11 -8.69 2.55 -14.51
CA LYS A 11 -9.39 3.34 -15.54
C LYS A 11 -10.91 3.38 -15.35
N LYS A 12 -11.53 2.34 -14.77
CA LYS A 12 -12.98 2.31 -14.52
C LYS A 12 -13.45 3.37 -13.52
N TYR A 13 -12.54 3.97 -12.76
CA TYR A 13 -12.82 5.05 -11.82
C TYR A 13 -12.42 6.44 -12.35
N SER A 14 -11.98 6.54 -13.61
CA SER A 14 -11.50 7.82 -14.15
C SER A 14 -12.58 8.91 -14.05
N ASN A 15 -12.18 10.13 -13.71
CA ASN A 15 -13.07 11.28 -13.51
C ASN A 15 -14.09 11.11 -12.36
N SER A 16 -13.75 10.33 -11.32
CA SER A 16 -14.56 10.21 -10.09
C SER A 16 -13.81 10.69 -8.86
N THR A 17 -14.53 10.79 -7.74
CA THR A 17 -13.97 10.96 -6.40
C THR A 17 -14.10 9.64 -5.64
N VAL A 18 -13.06 9.28 -4.88
CA VAL A 18 -13.05 8.08 -4.03
C VAL A 18 -12.62 8.46 -2.62
N ASP A 19 -13.08 7.71 -1.63
CA ASP A 19 -12.49 7.80 -0.28
C ASP A 19 -11.11 7.13 -0.33
N PHE A 20 -10.15 7.69 0.39
CA PHE A 20 -8.75 7.28 0.35
C PHE A 20 -8.19 7.17 1.78
N PHE A 21 -7.93 5.95 2.21
CA PHE A 21 -7.31 5.69 3.51
C PHE A 21 -5.79 5.56 3.35
N ARG A 22 -5.06 6.32 4.17
CA ARG A 22 -3.60 6.28 4.27
C ARG A 22 -3.21 6.11 5.74
N PHE A 23 -2.14 5.36 5.96
CA PHE A 23 -1.51 5.14 7.27
C PHE A 23 -0.15 5.85 7.33
N ASN A 24 0.35 6.06 8.55
CA ASN A 24 1.66 6.65 8.78
C ASN A 24 2.79 5.70 8.32
N GLY A 25 3.94 6.28 7.98
CA GLY A 25 5.05 5.51 7.43
C GLY A 25 6.37 6.27 7.36
N ASN A 26 7.35 5.65 6.71
CA ASN A 26 8.69 6.21 6.48
C ASN A 26 8.79 6.92 5.11
N TYR A 27 9.99 7.35 4.73
CA TYR A 27 10.22 7.98 3.42
C TYR A 27 9.89 7.08 2.22
N GLY A 28 10.04 5.76 2.37
CA GLY A 28 9.59 4.77 1.39
C GLY A 28 8.09 4.83 1.18
N ASP A 29 7.29 4.84 2.25
CA ASP A 29 5.82 4.98 2.15
C ASP A 29 5.41 6.33 1.54
N SER A 30 6.23 7.37 1.70
CA SER A 30 6.03 8.66 1.04
C SER A 30 6.28 8.60 -0.46
N LEU A 31 7.29 7.84 -0.90
CA LEU A 31 7.55 7.59 -2.33
C LEU A 31 6.42 6.77 -2.98
N ILE A 32 5.91 5.77 -2.26
CA ILE A 32 4.76 4.96 -2.69
C ILE A 32 3.54 5.86 -2.88
N TRP A 33 3.20 6.66 -1.87
CA TRP A 33 2.07 7.59 -1.95
C TRP A 33 2.21 8.60 -3.07
N HIS A 34 3.40 9.18 -3.28
CA HIS A 34 3.62 10.13 -4.37
C HIS A 34 3.38 9.46 -5.74
N GLY A 35 3.81 8.20 -5.89
CA GLY A 35 3.52 7.40 -7.07
C GLY A 35 2.03 7.09 -7.22
N THR A 36 1.35 6.74 -6.13
CA THR A 36 -0.11 6.56 -6.08
C THR A 36 -0.82 7.82 -6.57
N MET A 37 -0.51 9.00 -6.00
CA MET A 37 -1.15 10.26 -6.38
C MET A 37 -0.83 10.66 -7.82
N THR A 38 0.38 10.40 -8.30
CA THR A 38 0.75 10.60 -9.71
C THR A 38 -0.14 9.77 -10.64
N LEU A 39 -0.35 8.50 -10.32
CA LEU A 39 -1.24 7.61 -11.07
C LEU A 39 -2.71 8.06 -11.02
N LEU A 40 -3.23 8.38 -9.84
CA LEU A 40 -4.62 8.82 -9.68
C LEU A 40 -4.89 10.13 -10.42
N ASN A 41 -3.96 11.11 -10.32
CA ASN A 41 -4.04 12.37 -11.05
C ASN A 41 -4.06 12.15 -12.57
N LYS A 42 -3.22 11.24 -13.09
CA LYS A 42 -3.20 10.88 -14.52
C LYS A 42 -4.55 10.31 -15.00
N LEU A 43 -5.29 9.65 -14.11
CA LEU A 43 -6.63 9.11 -14.38
C LEU A 43 -7.75 10.09 -13.99
N SER A 44 -7.42 11.31 -13.54
CA SER A 44 -8.38 12.30 -13.03
C SER A 44 -9.26 11.75 -11.91
N ILE A 45 -8.69 10.91 -11.03
CA ILE A 45 -9.35 10.39 -9.83
C ILE A 45 -9.02 11.32 -8.68
N GLN A 46 -10.05 11.94 -8.10
CA GLN A 46 -9.91 12.78 -6.91
C GLN A 46 -10.00 11.92 -5.65
N VAL A 47 -9.26 12.30 -4.60
CA VAL A 47 -9.24 11.58 -3.33
C VAL A 47 -9.84 12.42 -2.22
N ASN A 48 -10.73 11.80 -1.43
CA ASN A 48 -11.21 12.31 -0.15
C ASN A 48 -10.49 11.53 0.95
N TYR A 49 -9.62 12.17 1.72
CA TYR A 49 -8.89 11.48 2.78
C TYR A 49 -9.83 11.11 3.92
N VAL A 50 -9.78 9.84 4.33
CA VAL A 50 -10.61 9.30 5.42
C VAL A 50 -9.76 8.61 6.47
N ASP A 51 -10.27 8.55 7.69
CA ASP A 51 -9.73 7.83 8.83
C ASP A 51 -10.80 6.95 9.50
N LEU A 52 -10.50 6.42 10.70
CA LEU A 52 -11.41 5.55 11.44
C LEU A 52 -12.72 6.25 11.84
N ASP A 53 -12.69 7.55 12.10
CA ASP A 53 -13.83 8.32 12.59
C ASP A 53 -14.62 9.01 11.48
N SER A 54 -14.02 9.12 10.29
CA SER A 54 -14.63 9.74 9.10
C SER A 54 -15.94 9.07 8.68
N SER A 55 -16.90 9.87 8.19
CA SER A 55 -18.06 9.37 7.46
C SER A 55 -17.64 8.74 6.13
N ILE A 56 -18.55 7.97 5.55
CA ILE A 56 -18.37 7.42 4.20
C ILE A 56 -19.07 8.37 3.26
N ASP A 57 -18.29 9.14 2.54
CA ASP A 57 -18.78 10.18 1.64
C ASP A 57 -18.90 9.61 0.22
N ASN A 58 -18.04 8.64 -0.12
CA ASN A 58 -18.02 7.96 -1.41
C ASN A 58 -18.28 6.45 -1.25
N GLY A 59 -18.95 5.85 -2.24
CA GLY A 59 -19.21 4.40 -2.21
C GLY A 59 -17.97 3.52 -2.45
N ILE A 60 -16.84 4.12 -2.86
CA ILE A 60 -15.62 3.44 -3.29
C ILE A 60 -14.47 3.91 -2.41
N LEU A 61 -13.73 2.96 -1.86
CA LEU A 61 -12.54 3.21 -1.04
C LEU A 61 -11.29 2.68 -1.74
N PHE A 62 -10.26 3.50 -1.80
CA PHE A 62 -8.89 3.04 -2.03
C PHE A 62 -8.10 3.06 -0.71
N ILE A 63 -7.30 2.02 -0.49
CA ILE A 63 -6.30 1.98 0.58
C ILE A 63 -4.93 2.11 -0.07
N ASP A 64 -4.11 3.04 0.43
CA ASP A 64 -2.76 3.28 -0.10
C ASP A 64 -1.89 2.02 -0.07
N GLY A 65 -0.93 1.94 -1.00
CA GLY A 65 -0.01 0.81 -1.07
C GLY A 65 1.04 0.86 0.04
N GLY A 66 1.69 -0.27 0.33
CA GLY A 66 2.77 -0.32 1.31
C GLY A 66 2.91 -1.66 2.02
N GLY A 67 3.49 -1.62 3.24
CA GLY A 67 3.74 -2.80 4.08
C GLY A 67 2.87 -2.89 5.34
N ASN A 68 1.85 -2.05 5.47
CA ASN A 68 1.08 -1.88 6.70
C ASN A 68 -0.15 -2.82 6.78
N PHE A 69 -0.03 -4.04 6.27
CA PHE A 69 -1.09 -5.06 6.39
C PHE A 69 -0.46 -6.40 6.76
N ILE A 70 0.30 -6.38 7.85
CA ILE A 70 1.01 -7.53 8.41
C ILE A 70 0.74 -7.60 9.92
N ASP A 71 1.02 -8.73 10.58
CA ASP A 71 0.71 -8.93 12.02
C ASP A 71 1.18 -7.78 12.93
N TYR A 72 2.28 -7.18 12.50
CA TYR A 72 2.99 -6.14 13.20
C TYR A 72 2.42 -4.73 13.05
N TYR A 73 1.72 -4.49 11.95
CA TYR A 73 1.19 -3.20 11.56
C TYR A 73 -0.31 -3.35 11.32
N PRO A 74 -1.14 -2.96 12.31
CA PRO A 74 -2.55 -3.30 12.32
C PRO A 74 -3.42 -2.31 11.54
N ASP A 75 -2.87 -1.18 11.06
CA ASP A 75 -3.66 -0.02 10.62
C ASP A 75 -4.67 -0.39 9.52
N VAL A 76 -4.23 -1.11 8.48
CA VAL A 76 -5.12 -1.55 7.38
C VAL A 76 -6.15 -2.57 7.86
N ARG A 77 -5.75 -3.52 8.72
CA ARG A 77 -6.68 -4.52 9.27
C ARG A 77 -7.76 -3.86 10.12
N ASP A 78 -7.36 -2.97 11.02
CA ASP A 78 -8.26 -2.34 11.98
C ASP A 78 -9.22 -1.37 11.28
N PHE A 79 -8.74 -0.65 10.26
CA PHE A 79 -9.61 0.15 9.40
C PHE A 79 -10.64 -0.73 8.68
N LEU A 80 -10.20 -1.81 8.02
CA LEU A 80 -11.10 -2.68 7.28
C LEU A 80 -12.11 -3.36 8.20
N ALA A 81 -11.71 -3.84 9.38
CA ALA A 81 -12.60 -4.50 10.32
C ALA A 81 -13.83 -3.65 10.70
N LEU A 82 -13.67 -2.33 10.72
CA LEU A 82 -14.72 -1.37 11.08
C LEU A 82 -15.54 -0.86 9.88
N LYS A 83 -14.96 -0.86 8.67
CA LYS A 83 -15.49 -0.12 7.53
C LYS A 83 -15.80 -0.97 6.31
N HIS A 84 -15.22 -2.15 6.14
CA HIS A 84 -15.23 -2.85 4.84
C HIS A 84 -16.63 -3.20 4.33
N LYS A 85 -17.55 -3.49 5.25
CA LYS A 85 -18.97 -3.77 4.96
C LYS A 85 -19.79 -2.55 4.53
N LYS A 86 -19.28 -1.34 4.76
CA LYS A 86 -20.02 -0.10 4.52
C LYS A 86 -19.72 0.52 3.16
N TYR A 87 -18.61 0.16 2.53
CA TYR A 87 -18.27 0.55 1.17
C TYR A 87 -18.88 -0.39 0.14
N LYS A 88 -19.26 0.14 -1.02
CA LYS A 88 -19.74 -0.67 -2.16
C LYS A 88 -18.60 -1.44 -2.81
N GLU A 89 -17.43 -0.83 -2.89
CA GLU A 89 -16.22 -1.43 -3.46
C GLU A 89 -14.97 -0.91 -2.73
N ILE A 90 -13.98 -1.79 -2.56
CA ILE A 90 -12.70 -1.46 -1.93
C ILE A 90 -11.58 -1.98 -2.81
N VAL A 91 -10.58 -1.14 -3.06
CA VAL A 91 -9.33 -1.50 -3.73
C VAL A 91 -8.17 -1.25 -2.79
N ILE A 92 -7.48 -2.31 -2.39
CA ILE A 92 -6.19 -2.20 -1.71
C ILE A 92 -5.13 -2.12 -2.81
N LEU A 93 -4.44 -0.98 -2.89
CA LEU A 93 -3.35 -0.76 -3.84
C LEU A 93 -2.14 -1.67 -3.50
N PRO A 94 -1.15 -1.82 -4.40
CA PRO A 94 -0.05 -2.79 -4.26
C PRO A 94 0.55 -2.86 -2.85
N HIS A 95 0.33 -3.99 -2.17
CA HIS A 95 0.63 -4.16 -0.75
C HIS A 95 1.43 -5.43 -0.46
N THR A 96 2.18 -5.42 0.64
CA THR A 96 2.74 -6.62 1.26
C THR A 96 1.82 -7.11 2.38
N ILE A 97 1.39 -8.37 2.33
CA ILE A 97 0.43 -8.98 3.25
C ILE A 97 0.97 -10.33 3.75
N SER A 98 1.00 -10.50 5.07
CA SER A 98 1.44 -11.72 5.74
C SER A 98 0.99 -11.74 7.20
N GLY A 99 1.13 -12.88 7.87
CA GLY A 99 0.85 -13.03 9.30
C GLY A 99 -0.43 -13.78 9.63
N GLU A 100 -0.49 -14.37 10.81
CA GLU A 100 -1.62 -15.23 11.21
C GLU A 100 -2.91 -14.43 11.43
N LYS A 101 -2.84 -13.20 11.96
CA LYS A 101 -4.04 -12.36 12.15
C LYS A 101 -4.63 -11.95 10.80
N GLN A 102 -3.79 -11.71 9.80
CA GLN A 102 -4.21 -11.38 8.44
C GLN A 102 -4.88 -12.58 7.79
N LYS A 103 -4.30 -13.77 7.94
CA LYS A 103 -4.89 -15.03 7.46
C LYS A 103 -6.27 -15.29 8.05
N GLU A 104 -6.48 -15.00 9.33
CA GLU A 104 -7.81 -15.08 9.95
C GLU A 104 -8.75 -14.03 9.37
N PHE A 105 -8.30 -12.76 9.31
CA PHE A 105 -9.12 -11.65 8.86
C PHE A 105 -9.52 -11.73 7.36
N LEU A 106 -8.65 -12.30 6.51
CA LEU A 106 -8.95 -12.54 5.08
C LEU A 106 -10.22 -13.40 4.86
N LYS A 107 -10.63 -14.20 5.86
CA LYS A 107 -11.86 -15.00 5.82
C LYS A 107 -13.12 -14.16 6.10
N GLU A 108 -12.95 -13.04 6.79
CA GLU A 108 -14.02 -12.09 7.16
C GLU A 108 -14.21 -10.96 6.13
N LEU A 109 -13.23 -10.78 5.23
CA LEU A 109 -13.33 -9.79 4.17
C LEU A 109 -14.51 -10.10 3.25
N CYS A 110 -15.28 -9.06 2.95
CA CYS A 110 -16.39 -9.12 2.04
C CYS A 110 -15.90 -9.22 0.58
N PRO A 111 -16.69 -9.83 -0.33
CA PRO A 111 -16.31 -9.97 -1.74
C PRO A 111 -16.16 -8.65 -2.52
N ASN A 112 -16.52 -7.51 -1.91
CA ASN A 112 -16.33 -6.18 -2.48
C ASN A 112 -14.88 -5.68 -2.40
N VAL A 113 -13.96 -6.46 -1.82
CA VAL A 113 -12.55 -6.11 -1.67
C VAL A 113 -11.72 -6.76 -2.78
N THR A 114 -11.02 -5.93 -3.54
CA THR A 114 -9.95 -6.33 -4.47
C THR A 114 -8.60 -5.92 -3.91
N ILE A 115 -7.62 -6.83 -3.93
CA ILE A 115 -6.29 -6.61 -3.39
C ILE A 115 -5.23 -6.70 -4.49
N PHE A 116 -4.38 -5.69 -4.61
CA PHE A 116 -3.17 -5.76 -5.40
C PHE A 116 -1.99 -6.11 -4.49
N CYS A 117 -1.26 -7.16 -4.84
CA CYS A 117 -0.04 -7.59 -4.18
C CYS A 117 1.15 -7.08 -4.97
N ARG A 118 2.15 -6.50 -4.29
CA ARG A 118 3.36 -5.99 -4.95
C ARG A 118 4.46 -7.02 -5.20
N GLU A 119 4.26 -8.24 -4.68
CA GLU A 119 5.18 -9.36 -4.82
C GLU A 119 4.46 -10.72 -4.65
N GLU A 120 5.10 -11.79 -5.08
CA GLU A 120 4.47 -13.12 -5.22
C GLU A 120 4.10 -13.76 -3.87
N ASN A 121 4.86 -13.55 -2.79
CA ASN A 121 4.55 -14.17 -1.50
C ASN A 121 3.22 -13.65 -0.96
N SER A 122 2.95 -12.35 -1.03
CA SER A 122 1.65 -11.77 -0.64
C SER A 122 0.52 -12.29 -1.53
N PHE A 123 0.75 -12.42 -2.84
CA PHE A 123 -0.26 -12.96 -3.75
C PHE A 123 -0.61 -14.41 -3.38
N ASN A 124 0.40 -15.26 -3.21
CA ASN A 124 0.23 -16.66 -2.83
C ASN A 124 -0.40 -16.77 -1.44
N PHE A 125 0.02 -15.93 -0.48
CA PHE A 125 -0.55 -15.86 0.85
C PHE A 125 -2.06 -15.62 0.82
N ILE A 126 -2.56 -14.69 -0.02
CA ILE A 126 -4.01 -14.48 -0.15
C ILE A 126 -4.67 -15.69 -0.80
N LYS A 127 -4.10 -16.23 -1.89
CA LYS A 127 -4.67 -17.39 -2.60
C LYS A 127 -4.81 -18.61 -1.70
N ASP A 128 -3.84 -18.85 -0.84
CA ASP A 128 -3.81 -19.99 0.07
C ASP A 128 -4.77 -19.83 1.24
N ASN A 129 -5.15 -18.60 1.60
CA ASN A 129 -5.93 -18.30 2.81
C ASN A 129 -7.34 -17.75 2.55
N SER A 130 -7.67 -17.35 1.32
CA SER A 130 -9.03 -16.92 0.95
C SER A 130 -9.33 -17.10 -0.54
N ALA A 131 -10.28 -17.98 -0.85
CA ALA A 131 -10.80 -18.17 -2.21
C ALA A 131 -11.79 -17.06 -2.64
N ARG A 132 -12.25 -16.22 -1.70
CA ARG A 132 -13.29 -15.21 -1.93
C ARG A 132 -12.73 -13.84 -2.28
N VAL A 133 -11.55 -13.53 -1.77
CA VAL A 133 -10.89 -12.25 -1.98
C VAL A 133 -10.25 -12.25 -3.37
N GLN A 134 -10.65 -11.28 -4.19
CA GLN A 134 -10.03 -11.09 -5.49
C GLN A 134 -8.65 -10.47 -5.29
N CYS A 135 -7.63 -11.10 -5.87
CA CYS A 135 -6.27 -10.57 -5.79
C CYS A 135 -5.53 -10.65 -7.13
N TYR A 136 -4.60 -9.71 -7.31
CA TYR A 136 -3.75 -9.55 -8.49
C TYR A 136 -2.31 -9.26 -8.08
N LEU A 137 -1.33 -9.76 -8.83
CA LEU A 137 0.05 -9.28 -8.73
C LEU A 137 0.20 -8.01 -9.57
N SER A 138 0.84 -6.97 -9.06
CA SER A 138 1.17 -5.74 -9.81
C SER A 138 2.45 -5.11 -9.25
N GLN A 139 3.06 -4.19 -9.99
CA GLN A 139 4.21 -3.42 -9.50
C GLN A 139 3.81 -2.49 -8.35
N ASP A 140 4.77 -2.19 -7.47
CA ASP A 140 4.59 -1.19 -6.41
C ASP A 140 4.25 0.19 -6.97
N CYS A 141 3.40 0.97 -6.27
CA CYS A 141 3.02 2.31 -6.73
C CYS A 141 4.21 3.28 -6.85
N ALA A 142 5.33 3.03 -6.16
CA ALA A 142 6.55 3.81 -6.29
C ALA A 142 7.09 3.85 -7.74
N PHE A 143 6.74 2.89 -8.59
CA PHE A 143 7.15 2.87 -10.00
C PHE A 143 6.35 3.81 -10.91
N TYR A 144 5.29 4.46 -10.42
CA TYR A 144 4.58 5.51 -11.16
C TYR A 144 5.22 6.89 -11.01
N ASN A 145 6.28 7.01 -10.22
CA ASN A 145 7.05 8.24 -10.10
C ASN A 145 7.90 8.48 -11.35
N ASP A 146 7.90 9.73 -11.83
CA ASP A 146 8.94 10.21 -12.73
C ASP A 146 10.06 10.82 -11.89
N ILE A 147 11.17 10.09 -11.78
CA ILE A 147 12.36 10.52 -11.04
C ILE A 147 13.41 11.19 -11.94
N SER A 148 13.09 11.42 -13.20
CA SER A 148 14.00 12.11 -14.11
C SER A 148 14.29 13.54 -13.60
N GLY A 149 15.56 13.92 -13.64
CA GLY A 149 16.04 15.21 -13.13
C GLY A 149 16.37 15.24 -11.63
N TYR A 150 16.10 14.17 -10.89
CA TYR A 150 16.53 14.04 -9.49
C TYR A 150 17.92 13.40 -9.36
N GLU A 151 18.52 12.93 -10.45
CA GLU A 151 19.82 12.28 -10.45
C GLU A 151 20.92 13.28 -10.09
N LYS A 152 21.69 12.96 -9.04
CA LYS A 152 22.92 13.66 -8.69
C LYS A 152 24.02 12.66 -8.45
N VAL A 153 25.20 12.93 -9.00
CA VAL A 153 26.38 12.11 -8.74
C VAL A 153 26.79 12.30 -7.28
N GLY A 154 26.64 11.24 -6.49
CA GLY A 154 27.18 11.17 -5.14
C GLY A 154 28.69 10.92 -5.15
N LYS A 155 29.32 11.03 -3.97
CA LYS A 155 30.71 10.61 -3.74
C LYS A 155 30.74 9.54 -2.65
N GLY A 156 31.55 8.50 -2.85
CA GLY A 156 31.72 7.42 -1.88
C GLY A 156 30.57 6.41 -1.87
N THR A 157 30.36 5.76 -0.73
CA THR A 157 29.33 4.73 -0.51
C THR A 157 28.24 5.29 0.41
N LEU A 158 26.97 5.12 0.03
CA LEU A 158 25.84 5.40 0.91
C LEU A 158 25.44 4.13 1.66
N ASN A 159 25.64 4.12 2.98
CA ASN A 159 25.10 3.10 3.86
C ASN A 159 23.72 3.54 4.34
N ALA A 160 22.66 2.81 4.00
CA ALA A 160 21.27 3.18 4.29
C ALA A 160 20.49 1.98 4.85
N PHE A 161 20.90 1.55 6.04
CA PHE A 161 20.30 0.44 6.78
C PHE A 161 19.26 0.94 7.77
N ARG A 162 18.20 0.14 7.97
CA ARG A 162 17.12 0.46 8.93
C ARG A 162 17.65 0.50 10.35
N ASN A 163 17.22 1.47 11.15
CA ASN A 163 17.55 1.54 12.58
C ASN A 163 16.41 1.10 13.50
N ASP A 164 15.25 0.82 12.93
CA ASP A 164 14.09 0.39 13.69
C ASP A 164 14.06 -1.13 13.87
N ARG A 165 12.98 -1.53 14.53
CA ARG A 165 12.57 -2.89 14.84
C ARG A 165 12.42 -3.83 13.64
N GLU A 166 12.41 -3.34 12.40
CA GLU A 166 12.46 -4.19 11.20
C GLU A 166 13.90 -4.45 10.72
N SER A 167 14.91 -3.85 11.36
CA SER A 167 16.32 -4.15 11.08
C SER A 167 16.64 -5.60 11.40
N ILE A 168 17.28 -6.29 10.45
CA ILE A 168 17.87 -7.62 10.67
C ILE A 168 19.35 -7.56 11.06
N PHE A 169 19.94 -6.36 11.11
CA PHE A 169 21.32 -6.14 11.50
C PHE A 169 21.40 -5.59 12.93
N ASP A 170 22.15 -6.30 13.76
CA ASP A 170 22.46 -5.90 15.15
C ASP A 170 23.45 -4.72 15.16
N GLU A 171 24.52 -4.82 14.37
CA GLU A 171 25.53 -3.78 14.22
C GLU A 171 25.47 -3.13 12.83
N LYS A 172 25.73 -1.83 12.77
CA LYS A 172 25.62 -1.02 11.55
C LYS A 172 26.92 -0.26 11.30
N PRO A 173 27.23 0.05 10.03
CA PRO A 173 28.32 0.96 9.71
C PRO A 173 28.20 2.28 10.48
N ILE A 174 29.34 2.82 10.94
CA ILE A 174 29.39 4.08 11.70
C ILE A 174 28.79 5.25 10.90
N ASP A 175 28.92 5.19 9.57
CA ASP A 175 28.43 6.18 8.62
C ASP A 175 27.03 5.85 8.06
N ASN A 176 26.22 5.06 8.77
CA ASN A 176 24.85 4.72 8.35
C ASN A 176 23.93 5.96 8.34
N PHE A 177 23.29 6.20 7.20
CA PHE A 177 22.27 7.23 7.02
C PHE A 177 20.87 6.69 7.31
N LEU A 178 20.12 7.40 8.14
CA LEU A 178 18.77 7.00 8.55
C LEU A 178 17.74 7.31 7.44
N THR A 179 17.15 6.28 6.86
CA THR A 179 16.04 6.41 5.91
C THR A 179 14.67 6.15 6.54
N SER A 180 14.62 5.73 7.81
CA SER A 180 13.39 5.36 8.51
C SER A 180 12.78 6.48 9.36
N ALA A 181 13.03 7.75 9.05
CA ALA A 181 12.36 8.83 9.78
C ALA A 181 10.84 8.76 9.50
N SER A 182 10.05 8.63 10.55
CA SER A 182 8.60 8.74 10.49
C SER A 182 8.25 10.15 10.00
N LEU A 183 7.55 10.25 8.87
CA LEU A 183 6.97 11.51 8.44
C LEU A 183 5.59 11.63 9.09
N PHE A 184 5.54 12.47 10.13
CA PHE A 184 4.41 13.03 10.87
C PHE A 184 3.36 12.06 11.44
#